data_AF-A0A524CLU4-F1
#
_entry.id   AF-A0A524CLU4-F1
#
_cell.length_a   1.000
_cell.length_b   1.000
_cell.length_c   1.000
_cell.angle_alpha   90.00
_cell.angle_beta   90.00
_cell.angle_gamma   90.00
#
_symmetry.space_group_name_H-M   'P 1'
#
loop_
_entity.id
_entity.type
_entity.pdbx_description
1 polymer ?
#
loop_
_entity_poly.entity_id
_entity_poly.type
_entity_poly.pdbx_seq_one_letter_code
_entity_poly.pdbx_strand_id
1 'polypeptide(L)' 'MSFSSKKIEIKENVPHKLRKIDEDIILGDNSKIKKDLGFEITQSIEEILNEMFDYWIDYYIKEKK' A
#
# COMPACT_ATOMS: atom_id res chain seq x y z
N MET A 1 -18.59 12.86 -14.86
CA MET A 1 -17.25 12.60 -14.31
C MET A 1 -16.32 13.69 -14.82
N SER A 2 -15.99 14.68 -13.98
CA SER A 2 -15.02 15.73 -14.34
C SER A 2 -13.69 15.32 -13.71
N PHE A 3 -12.76 14.83 -14.53
CA PHE A 3 -11.39 14.58 -14.07
C PHE A 3 -10.64 15.91 -14.04
N SER A 4 -10.02 16.22 -12.90
CA SER A 4 -9.17 17.38 -12.75
C SER A 4 -8.02 17.33 -13.77
N SER A 5 -7.87 18.37 -14.57
CA SER A 5 -6.78 18.55 -15.54
C SER A 5 -5.42 18.90 -14.90
N LYS A 6 -5.32 18.84 -13.57
CA LYS A 6 -4.06 19.01 -12.85
C LYS A 6 -3.18 17.78 -13.02
N LYS A 7 -2.01 17.99 -13.63
CA LYS A 7 -0.94 17.01 -13.71
C LYS A 7 -0.35 16.84 -12.31
N ILE A 8 -0.62 15.72 -11.66
CA ILE A 8 -0.05 15.40 -10.34
C ILE A 8 1.40 14.99 -10.58
N GLU A 9 2.34 15.77 -10.06
CA GLU A 9 3.75 15.47 -10.12
C GLU A 9 4.15 14.82 -8.79
N ILE A 10 4.55 13.55 -8.85
CA ILE A 10 5.04 12.82 -7.68
C ILE A 10 6.52 13.12 -7.55
N LYS A 11 6.90 13.88 -6.51
CA LYS A 11 8.28 14.20 -6.17
C LYS A 11 8.62 13.58 -4.82
N GLU A 12 9.79 12.97 -4.72
CA GLU A 12 10.36 12.64 -3.41
C GLU A 12 10.61 13.95 -2.65
N ASN A 13 10.10 14.02 -1.41
CA ASN A 13 10.19 15.24 -0.61
C ASN A 13 11.63 15.54 -0.17
N VAL A 14 12.48 14.51 -0.12
CA VAL A 14 13.91 14.60 0.20
C VAL A 14 14.70 13.53 -0.59
N PRO A 15 15.93 13.81 -1.04
CA PRO A 15 16.75 12.87 -1.81
C PRO A 15 17.41 11.77 -0.96
N HIS A 16 17.03 11.67 0.31
CA HIS A 16 17.62 10.75 1.28
C HIS A 16 16.51 10.11 2.12
N LYS A 17 16.76 8.89 2.61
CA LYS A 17 15.80 8.20 3.47
C LYS A 17 15.59 8.99 4.76
N LEU A 18 14.32 9.17 5.11
CA LEU A 18 13.94 9.82 6.37
C LEU A 18 14.34 8.99 7.59
N ARG A 19 14.49 7.66 7.45
CA ARG A 19 15.06 6.80 8.49
C ARG A 19 16.47 6.37 8.12
N LYS A 20 17.35 6.44 9.12
CA LYS A 20 18.79 6.16 8.99
C LYS A 20 19.14 4.69 8.68
N ILE A 21 18.21 3.77 8.94
CA ILE A 21 18.42 2.30 8.86
C ILE A 21 17.32 1.62 8.03
N ASP A 22 16.60 2.37 7.19
CA ASP A 22 15.65 1.72 6.30
C ASP A 22 16.41 0.94 5.22
N GLU A 23 16.09 -0.33 5.07
CA GLU A 23 16.58 -1.19 3.98
C GLU A 23 15.95 -0.74 2.64
N ASP A 24 16.64 -0.91 1.52
CA ASP A 24 16.10 -0.56 0.20
C ASP A 24 15.01 -1.53 -0.26
N ILE A 25 15.20 -2.80 0.03
CA ILE A 25 14.31 -3.88 -0.40
C ILE A 25 14.24 -4.91 0.73
N ILE A 26 13.02 -5.33 1.06
CA ILE A 26 12.77 -6.41 2.02
C ILE A 26 12.13 -7.57 1.26
N LEU A 27 12.80 -8.72 1.22
CA LEU A 27 12.30 -9.96 0.64
C LEU A 27 12.24 -11.03 1.73
N GLY A 28 11.04 -11.56 1.98
CA GLY A 28 10.82 -12.64 2.94
C GLY A 28 10.63 -13.99 2.25
N ASP A 29 11.28 -15.03 2.77
CA ASP A 29 11.00 -16.42 2.39
C ASP A 29 9.91 -17.02 3.30
N ASN A 30 8.76 -17.30 2.70
CA ASN A 30 7.60 -17.84 3.41
C ASN A 30 7.53 -19.37 3.37
N SER A 31 8.52 -20.06 2.81
CA SER A 31 8.48 -21.52 2.59
C SER A 31 8.14 -22.34 3.85
N LYS A 32 8.65 -21.92 5.01
CA LYS A 32 8.39 -22.60 6.29
C LYS A 32 6.91 -22.58 6.67
N ILE A 33 6.27 -21.42 6.64
CA ILE A 33 4.86 -21.28 7.05
C ILE A 33 3.90 -21.89 6.02
N LYS A 34 4.27 -21.87 4.73
CA LYS A 34 3.53 -22.59 3.69
C LYS A 34 3.51 -24.09 3.98
N LYS A 35 4.69 -24.66 4.27
CA LYS A 35 4.83 -26.09 4.54
C LYS A 35 4.15 -26.52 5.84
N ASP A 36 4.38 -25.78 6.92
CA ASP A 36 4.01 -26.24 8.26
C ASP A 36 2.56 -25.89 8.61
N LEU A 37 2.01 -24.82 8.04
CA LEU A 37 0.68 -24.28 8.39
C LEU A 37 -0.29 -24.28 7.20
N GLY A 38 0.15 -24.66 5.99
CA GLY A 38 -0.66 -24.55 4.78
C GLY A 38 -0.98 -23.09 4.43
N PHE A 39 -0.18 -22.14 4.93
CA PHE A 39 -0.41 -20.72 4.69
C PHE A 39 -0.24 -20.38 3.21
N GLU A 40 -1.17 -19.64 2.64
CA GLU A 40 -1.08 -19.12 1.29
C GLU A 40 -1.54 -17.66 1.25
N ILE A 41 -0.89 -16.86 0.40
CA ILE A 41 -1.27 -15.48 0.15
C ILE A 41 -2.46 -15.52 -0.81
N THR A 42 -3.63 -15.06 -0.36
CA THR A 42 -4.87 -15.12 -1.13
C THR A 42 -5.18 -13.83 -1.89
N GLN A 43 -4.48 -12.73 -1.58
CA GLN A 43 -4.69 -11.41 -2.17
C GLN A 43 -3.36 -10.82 -2.62
N SER A 44 -3.36 -10.14 -3.76
CA SER A 44 -2.21 -9.40 -4.25
C SER A 44 -2.04 -8.09 -3.46
N ILE A 45 -0.83 -7.50 -3.54
CA ILE A 45 -0.60 -6.20 -2.91
C ILE A 45 -1.47 -5.10 -3.54
N GLU A 46 -1.70 -5.17 -4.85
CA GLU A 46 -2.56 -4.23 -5.58
C GLU A 46 -4.01 -4.30 -5.10
N GLU A 47 -4.54 -5.50 -4.88
CA GLU A 47 -5.90 -5.70 -4.33
C GLU A 47 -6.02 -5.07 -2.94
N ILE A 48 -5.07 -5.36 -2.05
CA ILE A 48 -5.03 -4.82 -0.69
C ILE A 48 -4.97 -3.28 -0.70
N LEU A 49 -4.15 -2.70 -1.58
CA LEU A 49 -4.02 -1.24 -1.68
C LEU A 49 -5.31 -0.57 -2.17
N ASN A 50 -6.01 -1.18 -3.11
CA ASN A 50 -7.32 -0.70 -3.58
C ASN A 50 -8.37 -0.78 -2.46
N GLU A 51 -8.46 -1.92 -1.77
CA GLU A 51 -9.39 -2.10 -0.65
C GLU A 51 -9.14 -1.08 0.48
N MET A 52 -7.87 -0.83 0.81
CA MET A 52 -7.49 0.16 1.81
C MET A 52 -7.87 1.58 1.37
N PHE A 53 -7.63 1.93 0.10
CA PHE A 53 -8.03 3.23 -0.45
C PHE A 53 -9.54 3.42 -0.36
N ASP A 54 -10.31 2.46 -0.84
CA ASP A 54 -11.78 2.50 -0.83
C ASP A 54 -12.33 2.61 0.60
N TYR A 55 -11.78 1.85 1.54
CA TYR A 55 -12.14 1.92 2.95
C TYR A 55 -12.01 3.35 3.51
N TRP A 56 -10.88 4.02 3.26
CA TRP A 56 -10.64 5.36 3.79
C TRP A 56 -11.53 6.42 3.12
N ILE A 57 -11.75 6.31 1.81
CA ILE A 57 -12.67 7.18 1.09
C ILE A 57 -14.08 7.06 1.69
N ASP A 58 -14.56 5.83 1.89
CA ASP A 58 -15.86 5.58 2.49
C ASP A 58 -15.97 6.10 3.92
N TYR A 59 -14.91 5.93 4.72
CA TYR A 59 -14.83 6.44 6.09
C TYR A 59 -15.04 7.96 6.11
N TYR A 60 -14.26 8.71 5.33
CA TYR A 60 -14.34 10.17 5.31
C TYR A 60 -15.63 10.71 4.66
N ILE A 61 -16.25 9.97 3.74
CA ILE A 61 -17.56 10.33 3.20
C ILE A 61 -18.65 10.17 4.26
N LYS A 62 -18.58 9.09 5.07
CA LYS A 62 -19.55 8.84 6.14
C LYS A 62 -19.43 9.85 7.28
N GLU A 63 -18.22 10.26 7.67
CA GLU A 63 -18.05 11.29 8.71
C GLU A 63 -18.55 12.69 8.32
N LYS A 64 -18.74 12.97 7.02
CA LYS A 64 -19.28 14.25 6.53
C LYS A 64 -20.81 14.31 6.52
N LYS A 65 -21.51 13.22 6.82
CA LYS A 65 -22.98 13.16 6.92
C LYS A 65 -23.43 13.21 8.38
#